data_AF-A0A2G2YRN0-F1
#
_entry.id   AF-A0A2G2YRN0-F1
#
_cell.length_a   1.000
_cell.length_b   1.000
_cell.length_c   1.000
_cell.angle_alpha   90.00
_cell.angle_beta   90.00
_cell.angle_gamma   90.00
#
_symmetry.space_group_name_H-M   'P 1'
#
loop_
_entity.id
_entity.type
_entity.pdbx_description
1 polymer ?
#
loop_
_entity_poly.entity_id
_entity_poly.type
_entity_poly.pdbx_seq_one_letter_code
_entity_poly.pdbx_strand_id
1 'polypeptide(L)'
;MWVVVSRNVGSGAQFQLSSNSAANENFENYVGCDMPKSDVDLVEFPLNLEYLEAEFFLWGSLGYGLDKFAPELADSGPPPLGAQIAKLSPLIRDVITQFGFQEVGHLRFFSIS
;
A
#
# COMPACT_ATOMS: atom_id res chain seq x y z
N MET A 1 -8.12 -9.18 10.53
CA MET A 1 -7.14 -8.78 9.51
C MET A 1 -7.39 -9.62 8.27
N TRP A 2 -8.13 -9.09 7.31
CA TRP A 2 -8.25 -9.63 5.94
C TRP A 2 -8.34 -8.41 5.04
N VAL A 3 -7.18 -7.85 4.68
CA VAL A 3 -7.10 -6.85 3.60
C VAL A 3 -6.53 -7.60 2.41
N VAL A 4 -7.43 -8.04 1.52
CA VAL A 4 -7.04 -8.55 0.20
C VAL A 4 -7.06 -7.35 -0.73
N VAL A 5 -5.90 -6.81 -1.07
CA VAL A 5 -5.79 -5.75 -2.08
C VAL A 5 -6.08 -6.35 -3.46
N SER A 6 -7.35 -6.38 -3.87
CA SER A 6 -7.73 -6.66 -5.26
C SER A 6 -7.67 -5.37 -6.07
N ARG A 7 -6.61 -5.17 -6.87
CA ARG A 7 -6.53 -4.04 -7.81
C ARG A 7 -7.49 -4.27 -8.99
N ASN A 8 -8.59 -3.52 -9.05
CA ASN A 8 -9.44 -3.44 -10.24
C ASN A 8 -8.75 -2.58 -11.31
N VAL A 9 -8.31 -3.20 -12.42
CA VAL A 9 -7.80 -2.46 -13.59
C VAL A 9 -8.99 -1.95 -14.40
N GLY A 10 -9.26 -0.64 -14.30
CA GLY A 10 -10.32 0.06 -15.03
C GLY A 10 -9.98 0.30 -16.51
N SER A 11 -10.95 0.00 -17.38
CA SER A 11 -10.96 0.19 -18.83
C SER A 11 -10.77 1.66 -19.24
N GLY A 12 -9.74 1.96 -20.03
CA GLY A 12 -9.41 3.29 -20.57
C GLY A 12 -9.87 3.49 -22.01
N ALA A 13 -10.45 4.66 -22.28
CA ALA A 13 -10.94 5.11 -23.58
C ALA A 13 -9.81 5.24 -24.64
N GLN A 14 -10.08 4.81 -25.89
CA GLN A 14 -9.15 4.94 -27.01
C GLN A 14 -9.35 6.27 -27.76
N PHE A 15 -8.28 7.07 -27.85
CA PHE A 15 -8.15 8.20 -28.78
C PHE A 15 -7.22 7.75 -29.92
N GLN A 16 -7.73 7.62 -31.15
CA GLN A 16 -6.95 7.18 -32.31
C GLN A 16 -6.13 8.33 -32.90
N LEU A 17 -4.80 8.24 -32.83
CA LEU A 17 -3.89 9.01 -33.68
C LEU A 17 -3.32 8.11 -34.77
N SER A 18 -3.50 8.54 -36.01
CA SER A 18 -3.00 7.87 -37.22
C SER A 18 -1.50 8.14 -37.41
N SER A 19 -0.69 7.08 -37.52
CA SER A 19 0.68 7.20 -38.04
C SER A 19 1.20 5.88 -38.66
N ASN A 20 1.32 5.91 -39.99
CA ASN A 20 2.24 5.22 -40.92
C ASN A 20 2.86 3.84 -40.55
N SER A 21 2.54 2.86 -41.39
CA SER A 21 2.70 1.39 -41.25
C SER A 21 4.05 0.80 -41.67
N ALA A 22 5.19 1.36 -41.24
CA ALA A 22 6.50 0.77 -41.55
C ALA A 22 7.51 0.74 -40.39
N ALA A 23 7.16 1.30 -39.23
CA ALA A 23 8.01 1.30 -38.03
C ALA A 23 7.38 0.51 -36.86
N ASN A 24 6.21 -0.07 -37.08
CA ASN A 24 5.32 -0.62 -36.06
C ASN A 24 5.49 -2.12 -35.80
N GLU A 25 6.41 -2.82 -36.46
CA GLU A 25 6.67 -4.24 -36.19
C GLU A 25 7.66 -4.46 -35.02
N ASN A 26 8.41 -3.41 -34.63
CA ASN A 26 9.46 -3.52 -33.62
C ASN A 26 9.21 -2.74 -32.31
N PHE A 27 8.14 -1.93 -32.23
CA PHE A 27 7.86 -1.12 -31.05
C PHE A 27 6.87 -1.79 -30.07
N GLU A 28 6.01 -2.70 -30.54
CA GLU A 28 5.11 -3.48 -29.68
C GLU A 28 5.86 -4.50 -28.80
N ASN A 29 7.08 -4.90 -29.19
CA ASN A 29 7.90 -5.86 -28.43
C ASN A 29 8.66 -5.25 -27.23
N TYR A 30 8.62 -3.93 -27.05
CA TYR A 30 9.32 -3.23 -25.96
C TYR A 30 8.39 -2.55 -24.95
N VAL A 31 7.07 -2.67 -25.11
CA VAL A 31 6.07 -2.08 -24.18
C VAL A 31 5.25 -3.16 -23.49
N GLY A 32 5.94 -4.21 -23.07
CA GLY A 32 5.41 -5.24 -22.19
C GLY A 32 6.46 -5.58 -21.17
N CYS A 33 6.75 -4.67 -20.23
CA CYS A 33 7.19 -5.15 -18.92
C CYS A 33 5.97 -5.75 -18.23
N ASP A 34 5.54 -6.91 -18.72
CA ASP A 34 4.80 -7.84 -17.89
C ASP A 34 5.78 -8.17 -16.75
N MET A 35 5.65 -7.43 -15.65
CA MET A 35 6.30 -7.76 -14.40
C MET A 35 5.96 -9.24 -14.16
N PRO A 36 6.95 -10.13 -14.08
CA PRO A 36 6.65 -11.55 -13.96
C PRO A 36 5.76 -11.72 -12.73
N LYS A 37 4.65 -12.48 -12.83
CA LYS A 37 3.69 -12.67 -11.72
C LYS A 37 4.35 -13.07 -10.39
N SER A 38 5.56 -13.64 -10.49
CA SER A 38 6.56 -13.83 -9.43
C SER A 38 6.77 -12.62 -8.52
N ASP A 39 6.85 -11.40 -9.04
CA ASP A 39 7.18 -10.20 -8.26
C ASP A 39 5.99 -9.69 -7.44
N VAL A 40 4.76 -9.97 -7.87
CA VAL A 40 3.53 -9.61 -7.15
C VAL A 40 3.35 -10.47 -5.90
N ASP A 41 3.52 -11.79 -6.02
CA ASP A 41 3.43 -12.70 -4.87
C ASP A 41 4.54 -12.45 -3.83
N LEU A 42 5.71 -11.96 -4.27
CA LEU A 42 6.83 -11.61 -3.38
C LEU A 42 6.54 -10.40 -2.49
N VAL A 43 5.68 -9.48 -2.90
CA VAL A 43 5.41 -8.23 -2.14
C VAL A 43 4.18 -8.31 -1.24
N GLU A 44 3.26 -9.26 -1.45
CA GLU A 44 2.05 -9.38 -0.63
C GLU A 44 2.33 -9.71 0.84
N PHE A 45 3.27 -10.62 1.11
CA PHE A 45 3.63 -10.97 2.49
C PHE A 45 4.31 -9.79 3.22
N PRO A 46 5.36 -9.16 2.66
CA PRO A 46 5.93 -7.94 3.23
C PRO A 46 4.88 -6.84 3.44
N LEU A 47 4.02 -6.58 2.46
CA LEU A 47 3.02 -5.52 2.56
C LEU A 47 2.01 -5.76 3.71
N ASN A 48 1.61 -7.01 3.94
CA ASN A 48 0.77 -7.36 5.09
C ASN A 48 1.46 -7.09 6.44
N LEU A 49 2.79 -7.22 6.49
CA LEU A 49 3.57 -6.87 7.69
C LEU A 49 3.59 -5.36 7.91
N GLU A 50 3.77 -4.57 6.85
CA GLU A 50 3.72 -3.10 6.95
C GLU A 50 2.36 -2.62 7.51
N TYR A 51 1.25 -3.23 7.07
CA TYR A 51 -0.09 -2.96 7.62
C TYR A 51 -0.19 -3.35 9.10
N LEU A 52 0.37 -4.50 9.48
CA LEU A 52 0.39 -4.95 10.86
C LEU A 52 1.18 -4.00 11.76
N GLU A 53 2.37 -3.61 11.33
CA GLU A 53 3.29 -2.76 12.07
C GLU A 53 2.75 -1.34 12.20
N ALA A 54 2.21 -0.76 11.13
CA ALA A 54 1.55 0.55 11.18
C ALA A 54 0.41 0.56 12.20
N GLU A 55 -0.52 -0.40 12.12
CA GLU A 55 -1.62 -0.50 13.08
C GLU A 55 -1.11 -0.73 14.51
N PHE A 56 -0.14 -1.62 14.70
CA PHE A 56 0.43 -1.93 16.02
C PHE A 56 1.07 -0.70 16.68
N PHE A 57 1.93 0.02 15.96
CA PHE A 57 2.63 1.17 16.52
C PHE A 57 1.71 2.37 16.75
N LEU A 58 0.79 2.66 15.82
CA LEU A 58 -0.15 3.78 15.95
C LEU A 58 -1.15 3.55 17.09
N TRP A 59 -1.74 2.35 17.20
CA TRP A 59 -2.60 2.02 18.34
C TRP A 59 -1.84 2.01 19.65
N GLY A 60 -0.64 1.41 19.68
CA GLY A 60 0.17 1.32 20.89
C GLY A 60 0.60 2.69 21.43
N SER A 61 0.81 3.68 20.57
CA SER A 61 1.27 5.02 20.98
C SER A 61 0.16 6.05 21.14
N LEU A 62 -0.82 6.07 20.24
CA LEU A 62 -1.81 7.14 20.12
C LEU A 62 -3.25 6.66 20.35
N GLY A 63 -3.50 5.36 20.25
CA GLY A 63 -4.83 4.76 20.48
C GLY A 63 -5.77 4.85 19.27
N TYR A 64 -5.23 5.00 18.06
CA TYR A 64 -5.97 4.95 16.80
C TYR A 64 -5.01 4.58 15.66
N GLY A 65 -5.53 3.97 14.59
CA GLY A 65 -4.75 3.39 13.50
C GLY A 65 -4.84 4.14 12.17
N LEU A 66 -4.75 3.40 11.08
CA LEU A 66 -4.74 3.92 9.71
C LEU A 66 -6.02 4.67 9.36
N ASP A 67 -7.16 4.28 9.93
CA ASP A 67 -8.47 4.93 9.78
C ASP A 67 -8.44 6.46 10.00
N LYS A 68 -7.44 6.95 10.76
CA LYS A 68 -7.28 8.37 11.07
C LYS A 68 -6.10 9.03 10.35
N PHE A 69 -5.04 8.28 10.04
CA PHE A 69 -3.80 8.82 9.46
C PHE A 69 -3.69 8.66 7.94
N ALA A 70 -4.26 7.58 7.42
CA ALA A 70 -4.34 7.28 6.00
C ALA A 70 -5.64 6.49 5.72
N PRO A 71 -6.81 7.13 5.85
CA PRO A 71 -8.10 6.46 5.64
C PRO A 71 -8.23 5.80 4.27
N GLU A 72 -7.55 6.36 3.27
CA GLU A 72 -7.43 5.83 1.91
C GLU A 72 -6.78 4.43 1.86
N LEU A 73 -5.93 4.10 2.83
CA LEU A 73 -5.23 2.82 2.93
C LEU A 73 -5.98 1.79 3.77
N ALA A 74 -6.88 2.24 4.66
CA ALA A 74 -7.67 1.38 5.53
C ALA A 74 -8.85 0.71 4.81
N ASP A 75 -9.21 1.21 3.61
CA ASP A 75 -10.25 0.67 2.71
C ASP A 75 -11.57 0.31 3.41
N SER A 76 -11.98 1.14 4.38
CA SER A 76 -13.18 0.93 5.21
C SER A 76 -13.22 -0.40 5.99
N GLY A 77 -12.06 -1.03 6.20
CA GLY A 77 -11.93 -2.22 7.03
C GLY A 77 -12.38 -1.96 8.48
N PRO A 78 -12.87 -2.99 9.20
CA PRO A 78 -13.16 -2.82 10.62
C PRO A 78 -11.87 -2.54 11.39
N PRO A 79 -11.91 -1.68 12.43
CA PRO A 79 -10.74 -1.43 13.25
C PRO A 79 -10.23 -2.73 13.90
N PRO A 80 -8.93 -2.81 14.21
CA PRO A 80 -8.34 -4.02 14.76
C PRO A 80 -8.99 -4.42 16.08
N LEU A 81 -9.38 -5.70 16.19
CA LEU A 81 -9.95 -6.25 17.40
C LEU A 81 -8.87 -6.39 18.48
N GLY A 82 -9.09 -5.77 19.63
CA GLY A 82 -8.20 -5.87 20.80
C GLY A 82 -7.02 -4.89 20.81
N ALA A 83 -6.92 -3.98 19.84
CA ALA A 83 -5.93 -2.93 19.87
C ALA A 83 -6.19 -1.96 21.03
N GLN A 84 -5.13 -1.64 21.77
CA GLN A 84 -5.20 -0.78 22.96
C GLN A 84 -3.98 0.13 23.02
N ILE A 85 -4.19 1.32 23.58
CA ILE A 85 -3.08 2.23 23.88
C ILE A 85 -2.17 1.61 24.95
N ALA A 86 -0.86 1.61 24.69
CA ALA A 86 0.11 1.08 25.63
C ALA A 86 0.49 2.14 26.68
N LYS A 87 0.84 1.67 27.88
CA LYS A 87 1.33 2.53 28.96
C LYS A 87 2.82 2.84 28.74
N LEU A 88 3.10 3.80 27.89
CA LEU A 88 4.46 4.21 27.51
C LEU A 88 4.89 5.49 28.23
N SER A 89 6.19 5.62 28.52
CA SER A 89 6.76 6.90 28.94
C SER A 89 6.73 7.90 27.76
N PRO A 90 6.81 9.22 28.00
CA PRO A 90 6.75 10.21 26.92
C PRO A 90 7.77 9.98 25.80
N LEU A 91 9.02 9.65 26.16
CA LEU A 91 10.07 9.36 25.19
C LEU A 91 9.76 8.11 24.35
N ILE A 92 9.35 7.03 24.99
CA ILE A 92 9.06 5.77 24.27
C ILE A 92 7.82 5.95 23.38
N ARG A 93 6.79 6.65 23.87
CA ARG A 93 5.62 6.96 23.05
C ARG A 93 6.00 7.71 21.79
N ASP A 94 6.89 8.69 21.89
CA ASP A 94 7.35 9.48 20.74
C ASP A 94 8.11 8.60 19.73
N VAL A 95 9.04 7.76 20.19
CA VAL A 95 9.77 6.82 19.32
C VAL A 95 8.82 5.84 18.63
N ILE A 96 7.87 5.24 19.36
CA ILE A 96 6.87 4.32 18.78
C ILE A 96 5.96 5.05 17.78
N THR A 97 5.61 6.31 18.04
CA THR A 97 4.85 7.13 17.10
C THR A 97 5.63 7.34 15.80
N GLN A 98 6.94 7.60 15.90
CA GLN A 98 7.81 7.77 14.73
C GLN A 98 7.91 6.49 13.89
N PHE A 99 8.01 5.31 14.51
CA PHE A 99 7.94 4.04 13.77
C PHE A 99 6.60 3.88 13.07
N GLY A 100 5.48 4.14 13.74
CA GLY A 100 4.16 4.10 13.09
C GLY A 100 4.05 5.00 11.86
N PHE A 101 4.67 6.18 11.87
CA PHE A 101 4.70 7.05 10.69
C PHE A 101 5.63 6.57 9.57
N GLN A 102 6.70 5.85 9.90
CA GLN A 102 7.57 5.24 8.88
C GLN A 102 6.81 4.16 8.10
N GLU A 103 6.07 3.29 8.80
CA GLU A 103 5.29 2.23 8.15
C GLU A 103 4.13 2.78 7.31
N VAL A 104 3.47 3.86 7.75
CA VAL A 104 2.50 4.58 6.90
C VAL A 104 3.17 5.09 5.62
N GLY A 105 4.42 5.57 5.71
CA GLY A 105 5.22 5.96 4.56
C GLY A 105 5.47 4.80 3.60
N HIS A 106 5.84 3.62 4.13
CA HIS A 106 6.01 2.41 3.32
C HIS A 106 4.73 2.02 2.59
N LEU A 107 3.59 1.99 3.29
CA LEU A 107 2.29 1.66 2.70
C LEU A 107 1.91 2.62 1.56
N ARG A 108 2.16 3.92 1.72
CA ARG A 108 1.90 4.91 0.68
C ARG A 108 2.77 4.72 -0.55
N PHE A 109 4.03 4.34 -0.36
CA PHE A 109 4.95 4.06 -1.46
C PHE A 109 4.46 2.87 -2.32
N PHE A 110 4.08 1.77 -1.68
CA PHE A 110 3.59 0.58 -2.39
C PHE A 110 2.17 0.74 -2.97
N SER A 111 1.34 1.63 -2.41
CA SER A 111 -0.01 1.91 -2.93
C SER A 111 0.00 2.72 -4.22
N ILE A 112 1.03 3.55 -4.46
CA ILE A 112 1.11 4.48 -5.61
C ILE A 112 1.83 3.87 -6.83
N SER A 113 2.46 2.70 -6.71
CA SER A 113 3.16 2.03 -7.82
C SER A 113 2.30 1.06 -8.61
#